data_AF-A0AAJ0V7R6-F1
#
_entry.id   AF-A0AAJ0V7R6-F1
#
_cell.length_a   1.000
_cell.length_b   1.000
_cell.length_c   1.000
_cell.angle_alpha   90.00
_cell.angle_beta   90.00
_cell.angle_gamma   90.00
#
_symmetry.space_group_name_H-M   'P 1'
#
loop_
_entity.id
_entity.type
_entity.pdbx_description
1 polymer ?
#
loop_
_entity_poly.entity_id
_entity_poly.type
_entity_poly.pdbx_seq_one_letter_code
_entity_poly.pdbx_strand_id
1 'polypeptide(L)'
;MSTPLAPPPGTTPALPLIDSKHRHRGWRGLRGYLFTKVATQILRPVEPSVQHGLPVPMTFAPDGGARRFGLVHYGIMIPDLPAPHQFMATAIILGSAGMRVFDTDFAAAPGDGPLQTATLVHGTAAAVDRHFTHYSIPRDTEWHADGSLLRLGGDLELSGRYPEFRLKSRRDGFAVDLALTATGDVTWFAKGRFYEHIALVTRYRGTIEHGGTAITVSGLCTYEYARGTSPYLLYNRFLPKAAKLPWNVFSYQVIDLDADTQLLLAHIQVDGHSALTSAYLRVVGQCAHRLDADVHFRVLSAQARPAVAPDGNEMRLPETFTWRVRDRHGRNLFAIDATVDTPMLFGIGTGYVGGYRWEGERDGRPAGGRGYIEYVDRRS
;
A
#
# COMPACT_ATOMS: atom_id res chain seq x y z
N MET A 1 30.63 30.28 25.61
CA MET A 1 30.64 29.56 24.32
C MET A 1 30.84 28.10 24.64
N SER A 2 29.77 27.30 24.64
CA SER A 2 29.84 25.87 24.93
C SER A 2 29.74 25.10 23.61
N THR A 3 30.84 24.47 23.24
CA THR A 3 30.97 23.61 22.06
C THR A 3 30.12 22.35 22.26
N PRO A 4 29.33 21.90 21.27
CA PRO A 4 28.57 20.67 21.42
C PRO A 4 29.53 19.46 21.39
N LEU A 5 29.41 18.60 22.39
CA LEU A 5 30.11 17.32 22.48
C LEU A 5 29.72 16.42 21.30
N ALA A 6 30.72 15.88 20.61
CA ALA A 6 30.51 14.88 19.57
C ALA A 6 29.90 13.59 20.17
N PRO A 7 28.97 12.92 19.48
CA PRO A 7 28.41 11.67 19.94
C PRO A 7 29.48 10.56 20.02
N PRO A 8 29.32 9.58 20.92
CA PRO A 8 30.30 8.51 21.13
C PRO A 8 30.48 7.66 19.86
N PRO A 9 31.71 7.18 19.60
CA PRO A 9 32.03 6.41 18.40
C PRO A 9 31.30 5.07 18.43
N GLY A 10 30.51 4.78 17.40
CA GLY A 10 29.80 3.51 17.22
C GLY A 10 28.28 3.63 17.06
N THR A 11 27.69 4.81 17.29
CA THR A 11 26.29 5.07 16.92
C THR A 11 26.24 5.63 15.51
N THR A 12 25.80 4.82 14.54
CA THR A 12 25.36 5.36 13.25
C THR A 12 24.24 6.38 13.55
N PRO A 13 24.36 7.65 13.14
CA PRO A 13 23.35 8.64 13.46
C PRO A 13 22.00 8.16 12.90
N ALA A 14 20.96 8.18 13.74
CA ALA A 14 19.62 7.80 13.33
C ALA A 14 19.21 8.62 12.10
N LEU A 15 18.76 7.94 11.05
CA LEU A 15 18.29 8.61 9.84
C LEU A 15 17.15 9.58 10.19
N PRO A 16 17.11 10.76 9.54
CA PRO A 16 16.02 11.70 9.74
C PRO A 16 14.69 11.05 9.34
N LEU A 17 13.64 11.40 10.10
CA LEU A 17 12.28 11.02 9.76
C LEU A 17 11.89 11.52 8.36
N ILE A 18 10.92 10.86 7.75
CA ILE A 18 10.47 11.20 6.40
C ILE A 18 9.87 12.60 6.40
N ASP A 19 10.39 13.47 5.54
CA ASP A 19 9.78 14.74 5.16
C ASP A 19 9.81 14.85 3.64
N SER A 20 8.63 14.87 3.03
CA SER A 20 8.47 14.98 1.57
C SER A 20 9.02 16.28 0.98
N LYS A 21 9.19 17.36 1.76
CA LYS A 21 9.83 18.61 1.32
C LYS A 21 11.35 18.54 1.32
N HIS A 22 11.94 17.56 2.00
CA HIS A 22 13.39 17.50 2.14
C HIS A 22 14.05 17.23 0.78
N ARG A 23 15.03 18.07 0.41
CA ARG A 23 15.79 17.94 -0.84
C ARG A 23 17.27 17.72 -0.55
N HIS A 24 17.86 16.68 -1.13
CA HIS A 24 19.31 16.49 -1.12
C HIS A 24 19.99 17.52 -2.04
N ARG A 25 21.11 18.10 -1.58
CA ARG A 25 21.92 19.06 -2.34
C ARG A 25 23.18 18.38 -2.90
N GLY A 26 23.77 18.96 -3.96
CA GLY A 26 25.03 18.51 -4.56
C GLY A 26 24.92 17.29 -5.49
N TRP A 27 26.04 16.59 -5.71
CA TRP A 27 26.13 15.42 -6.63
C TRP A 27 25.17 14.27 -6.29
N ARG A 28 24.90 14.04 -5.00
CA ARG A 28 23.87 13.09 -4.54
C ARG A 28 22.47 13.50 -5.00
N GLY A 29 22.20 14.80 -5.04
CA GLY A 29 20.97 15.37 -5.59
C GLY A 29 20.80 15.12 -7.10
N LEU A 30 21.88 15.23 -7.87
CA LEU A 30 21.84 15.04 -9.33
C LEU A 30 21.60 13.56 -9.71
N ARG A 31 22.30 12.62 -9.05
CA ARG A 31 22.09 11.17 -9.29
C ARG A 31 20.67 10.74 -8.90
N GLY A 32 20.21 11.16 -7.72
CA GLY A 32 18.87 10.85 -7.25
C GLY A 32 17.78 11.43 -8.15
N TYR A 33 17.95 12.67 -8.61
CA TYR A 33 17.04 13.28 -9.61
C TYR A 33 16.91 12.44 -10.89
N LEU A 34 18.01 11.90 -11.40
CA LEU A 34 17.98 11.03 -12.58
C LEU A 34 17.24 9.72 -12.30
N PHE A 35 17.49 9.08 -11.16
CA PHE A 35 16.75 7.88 -10.75
C PHE A 35 15.26 8.15 -10.54
N THR A 36 14.91 9.29 -9.93
CA THR A 36 13.52 9.72 -9.79
C THR A 36 12.86 9.87 -11.16
N LYS A 37 13.51 10.52 -12.13
CA LYS A 37 12.99 10.62 -13.50
C LYS A 37 12.75 9.27 -14.15
N VAL A 38 13.70 8.34 -14.02
CA VAL A 38 13.57 6.98 -14.56
C VAL A 38 12.39 6.26 -13.88
N ALA A 39 12.29 6.34 -12.55
CA ALA A 39 11.18 5.76 -11.81
C ALA A 39 9.83 6.36 -12.24
N THR A 40 9.73 7.68 -12.43
CA THR A 40 8.51 8.33 -12.94
C THR A 40 8.17 7.87 -14.35
N GLN A 41 9.16 7.63 -15.21
CA GLN A 41 8.92 7.10 -16.57
C GLN A 41 8.44 5.63 -16.55
N ILE A 42 8.90 4.83 -15.59
CA ILE A 42 8.45 3.44 -15.42
C ILE A 42 7.04 3.41 -14.81
N LEU A 43 6.85 4.12 -13.70
CA LEU A 43 5.58 4.15 -12.97
C LEU A 43 4.48 4.87 -13.73
N ARG A 44 4.81 5.89 -14.54
CA ARG A 44 3.86 6.79 -15.22
C ARG A 44 2.65 7.15 -14.33
N PRO A 45 2.87 7.88 -13.23
CA PRO A 45 1.77 8.36 -12.40
C PRO A 45 0.80 9.19 -13.24
N VAL A 46 -0.51 8.97 -13.07
CA VAL A 46 -1.51 9.74 -13.81
C VAL A 46 -1.52 11.20 -13.33
N GLU A 47 -1.60 12.11 -14.28
CA GLU A 47 -1.66 13.56 -14.00
C GLU A 47 -3.05 13.96 -13.49
N PRO A 48 -3.17 14.98 -12.63
CA PRO A 48 -4.45 15.44 -12.12
C PRO A 48 -5.50 15.82 -13.18
N SER A 49 -5.04 16.31 -14.33
CA SER A 49 -5.89 16.73 -15.45
C SER A 49 -6.40 15.56 -16.31
N VAL A 50 -5.86 14.36 -16.13
CA VAL A 50 -6.14 13.20 -16.96
C VAL A 50 -7.11 12.28 -16.24
N GLN A 51 -8.26 12.03 -16.88
CA GLN A 51 -9.22 11.02 -16.44
C GLN A 51 -9.21 9.86 -17.41
N HIS A 52 -9.16 8.65 -16.85
CA HIS A 52 -9.27 7.42 -17.60
C HIS A 52 -10.50 6.66 -17.13
N GLY A 53 -11.31 6.20 -18.08
CA GLY A 53 -12.40 5.28 -17.79
C GLY A 53 -11.89 3.91 -17.32
N LEU A 54 -12.84 3.02 -17.06
CA LEU A 54 -12.57 1.63 -16.72
C LEU A 54 -11.82 0.92 -17.85
N PRO A 55 -10.92 -0.03 -17.54
CA PRO A 55 -10.36 -0.93 -18.54
C PRO A 55 -11.46 -1.70 -19.29
N VAL A 56 -11.25 -1.96 -20.58
CA VAL A 56 -12.15 -2.78 -21.40
C VAL A 56 -11.33 -3.90 -22.05
N PRO A 57 -11.56 -5.19 -21.73
CA PRO A 57 -12.46 -5.68 -20.68
C PRO A 57 -11.93 -5.40 -19.27
N MET A 58 -12.83 -5.35 -18.29
CA MET A 58 -12.48 -5.15 -16.88
C MET A 58 -12.16 -6.49 -16.22
N THR A 59 -10.91 -6.93 -16.37
CA THR A 59 -10.40 -8.20 -15.86
C THR A 59 -9.20 -8.00 -14.94
N PHE A 60 -9.18 -8.73 -13.82
CA PHE A 60 -8.10 -8.69 -12.84
C PHE A 60 -7.39 -10.05 -12.83
N ALA A 61 -6.64 -10.34 -13.88
CA ALA A 61 -6.04 -11.66 -14.08
C ALA A 61 -4.82 -11.87 -13.16
N PRO A 62 -4.74 -13.00 -12.42
CA PRO A 62 -3.61 -13.29 -11.52
C PRO A 62 -2.25 -13.44 -12.22
N ASP A 63 -2.23 -13.76 -13.50
CA ASP A 63 -1.01 -13.79 -14.34
C ASP A 63 -0.69 -12.41 -14.97
N GLY A 64 -1.42 -11.37 -14.57
CA GLY A 64 -1.30 -10.02 -15.10
C GLY A 64 -1.98 -9.83 -16.47
N GLY A 65 -2.57 -10.89 -17.05
CA GLY A 65 -3.23 -10.85 -18.36
C GLY A 65 -2.29 -10.68 -19.55
N ALA A 66 -0.97 -10.71 -19.33
CA ALA A 66 0.03 -10.68 -20.39
C ALA A 66 1.39 -11.19 -19.88
N ARG A 67 2.12 -11.93 -20.73
CA ARG A 67 3.46 -12.49 -20.45
C ARG A 67 4.53 -11.46 -20.04
N ARG A 68 4.27 -10.17 -20.24
CA ARG A 68 5.18 -9.08 -19.86
C ARG A 68 5.11 -8.74 -18.37
N PHE A 69 4.08 -9.17 -17.65
CA PHE A 69 3.94 -8.87 -16.23
C PHE A 69 4.47 -10.02 -15.40
N GLY A 70 5.30 -9.70 -14.41
CA GLY A 70 5.88 -10.65 -13.46
C GLY A 70 5.60 -10.28 -12.01
N LEU A 71 4.74 -9.27 -11.82
CA LEU A 71 4.22 -8.81 -10.56
C LEU A 71 2.73 -8.53 -10.75
N VAL A 72 1.90 -9.04 -9.85
CA VAL A 72 0.50 -8.66 -9.68
C VAL A 72 0.25 -8.35 -8.21
N HIS A 73 -0.52 -7.31 -7.93
CA HIS A 73 -0.95 -6.92 -6.60
C HIS A 73 -2.48 -6.85 -6.59
N TYR A 74 -3.10 -7.43 -5.55
CA TYR A 74 -4.50 -7.17 -5.19
C TYR A 74 -4.54 -6.55 -3.81
N GLY A 75 -5.35 -5.51 -3.63
CA GLY A 75 -5.57 -4.85 -2.34
C GLY A 75 -7.05 -4.77 -2.01
N ILE A 76 -7.46 -5.14 -0.80
CA ILE A 76 -8.77 -4.83 -0.23
C ILE A 76 -8.54 -4.21 1.13
N MET A 77 -8.80 -2.89 1.23
CA MET A 77 -8.50 -2.09 2.41
C MET A 77 -9.78 -1.46 2.96
N ILE A 78 -10.01 -1.67 4.26
CA ILE A 78 -11.11 -1.06 5.02
C ILE A 78 -10.50 -0.20 6.12
N PRO A 79 -10.64 1.14 6.08
CA PRO A 79 -9.97 2.03 7.02
C PRO A 79 -10.69 2.23 8.35
N ASP A 80 -11.99 1.93 8.43
CA ASP A 80 -12.82 2.21 9.60
C ASP A 80 -13.76 1.04 9.91
N LEU A 81 -13.21 -0.01 10.53
CA LEU A 81 -14.02 -1.11 11.07
C LEU A 81 -14.41 -0.84 12.52
N PRO A 82 -15.57 -1.34 12.99
CA PRO A 82 -15.92 -1.31 14.40
C PRO A 82 -14.83 -1.93 15.29
N ALA A 83 -14.72 -1.43 16.52
CA ALA A 83 -13.87 -2.06 17.53
C ALA A 83 -14.29 -3.54 17.74
N PRO A 84 -13.34 -4.45 17.98
CA PRO A 84 -11.89 -4.20 18.15
C PRO A 84 -11.09 -4.20 16.83
N HIS A 85 -11.74 -4.34 15.67
CA HIS A 85 -11.05 -4.56 14.39
C HIS A 85 -10.37 -3.31 13.83
N GLN A 86 -11.01 -2.13 13.94
CA GLN A 86 -10.49 -0.80 13.58
C GLN A 86 -10.10 -0.58 12.10
N PHE A 87 -9.48 -1.56 11.44
CA PHE A 87 -9.15 -1.60 10.02
C PHE A 87 -9.16 -3.06 9.55
N MET A 88 -9.18 -3.28 8.23
CA MET A 88 -8.83 -4.56 7.63
C MET A 88 -7.86 -4.36 6.48
N ALA A 89 -6.81 -5.18 6.47
CA ALA A 89 -5.89 -5.31 5.36
C ALA A 89 -6.12 -6.64 4.66
N THR A 90 -6.13 -6.62 3.33
CA THR A 90 -5.90 -7.80 2.50
C THR A 90 -5.03 -7.35 1.34
N ALA A 91 -3.74 -7.66 1.36
CA ALA A 91 -2.87 -7.41 0.23
C ALA A 91 -2.24 -8.73 -0.23
N ILE A 92 -2.41 -9.03 -1.52
CA ILE A 92 -1.86 -10.19 -2.19
C ILE A 92 -0.81 -9.69 -3.17
N ILE A 93 0.42 -10.22 -3.10
CA ILE A 93 1.43 -9.98 -4.11
C ILE A 93 1.79 -11.31 -4.76
N LEU A 94 1.62 -11.41 -6.08
CA LEU A 94 2.04 -12.54 -6.89
C LEU A 94 3.29 -12.15 -7.68
N GLY A 95 4.33 -12.94 -7.57
CA GLY A 95 5.62 -12.68 -8.20
C GLY A 95 6.46 -11.66 -7.41
N SER A 96 7.36 -10.97 -8.09
CA SER A 96 8.26 -9.98 -7.46
C SER A 96 8.62 -8.86 -8.44
N ALA A 97 8.85 -7.67 -7.91
CA ALA A 97 8.98 -6.44 -8.68
C ALA A 97 10.42 -6.11 -9.07
N GLY A 98 11.42 -6.69 -8.40
CA GLY A 98 12.81 -6.26 -8.49
C GLY A 98 13.08 -4.99 -7.67
N MET A 99 12.26 -4.71 -6.65
CA MET A 99 12.26 -3.45 -5.91
C MET A 99 12.50 -3.67 -4.42
N ARG A 100 13.31 -2.82 -3.78
CA ARG A 100 13.68 -3.01 -2.37
C ARG A 100 12.50 -2.92 -1.40
N VAL A 101 11.48 -2.11 -1.70
CA VAL A 101 10.29 -1.98 -0.86
C VAL A 101 9.34 -3.18 -0.97
N PHE A 102 9.36 -3.93 -2.06
CA PHE A 102 8.35 -4.97 -2.34
C PHE A 102 8.88 -6.39 -2.36
N ASP A 103 10.13 -6.62 -2.76
CA ASP A 103 10.66 -7.98 -2.91
C ASP A 103 10.96 -8.62 -1.55
N THR A 104 10.15 -9.61 -1.17
CA THR A 104 10.28 -10.46 0.02
C THR A 104 11.04 -11.75 -0.31
N ASP A 105 12.35 -11.65 -0.58
CA ASP A 105 13.16 -12.79 -1.07
C ASP A 105 13.10 -14.00 -0.13
N PHE A 106 13.04 -13.74 1.18
CA PHE A 106 12.97 -14.77 2.22
C PHE A 106 11.68 -15.59 2.18
N ALA A 107 10.64 -15.10 1.52
CA ALA A 107 9.32 -15.75 1.44
C ALA A 107 9.26 -16.87 0.38
N ALA A 108 10.27 -16.95 -0.48
CA ALA A 108 10.32 -18.01 -1.50
C ALA A 108 10.62 -19.37 -0.87
N ALA A 109 9.83 -20.38 -1.24
CA ALA A 109 10.12 -21.74 -0.86
C ALA A 109 11.39 -22.25 -1.56
N PRO A 110 12.13 -23.23 -0.99
CA PRO A 110 13.29 -23.81 -1.63
C PRO A 110 12.97 -24.33 -3.04
N GLY A 111 13.72 -23.87 -4.03
CA GLY A 111 13.53 -24.24 -5.44
C GLY A 111 12.56 -23.35 -6.21
N ASP A 112 11.72 -22.57 -5.52
CA ASP A 112 10.88 -21.56 -6.17
C ASP A 112 11.71 -20.30 -6.48
N GLY A 113 11.35 -19.64 -7.57
CA GLY A 113 11.92 -18.34 -7.95
C GLY A 113 11.01 -17.17 -7.58
N PRO A 114 11.49 -15.92 -7.77
CA PRO A 114 10.71 -14.69 -7.55
C PRO A 114 9.35 -14.68 -8.25
N LEU A 115 9.23 -15.27 -9.45
CA LEU A 115 7.97 -15.31 -10.20
C LEU A 115 6.98 -16.40 -9.74
N GLN A 116 7.42 -17.30 -8.86
CA GLN A 116 6.62 -18.42 -8.35
C GLN A 116 6.27 -18.25 -6.87
N THR A 117 6.55 -17.08 -6.30
CA THR A 117 6.26 -16.76 -4.90
C THR A 117 5.03 -15.88 -4.84
N ALA A 118 4.12 -16.19 -3.93
CA ALA A 118 3.01 -15.32 -3.57
C ALA A 118 3.07 -14.99 -2.08
N THR A 119 2.67 -13.77 -1.71
CA THR A 119 2.54 -13.35 -0.31
C THR A 119 1.16 -12.78 -0.05
N LEU A 120 0.72 -12.95 1.20
CA LEU A 120 -0.54 -12.45 1.72
C LEU A 120 -0.25 -11.73 3.04
N VAL A 121 -0.72 -10.49 3.15
CA VAL A 121 -1.04 -9.90 4.45
C VAL A 121 -2.56 -9.80 4.57
N HIS A 122 -3.12 -10.44 5.58
CA HIS A 122 -4.55 -10.43 5.86
C HIS A 122 -4.82 -10.38 7.36
N GLY A 123 -5.51 -9.33 7.81
CA GLY A 123 -5.76 -9.15 9.24
C GLY A 123 -6.45 -7.84 9.58
N THR A 124 -6.71 -7.68 10.88
CA THR A 124 -7.29 -6.47 11.50
C THR A 124 -6.50 -6.10 12.74
N ALA A 125 -6.85 -5.01 13.43
CA ALA A 125 -6.19 -4.66 14.70
C ALA A 125 -6.39 -5.74 15.80
N ALA A 126 -7.45 -6.54 15.71
CA ALA A 126 -7.73 -7.62 16.66
C ALA A 126 -7.17 -8.98 16.21
N ALA A 127 -7.12 -9.22 14.90
CA ALA A 127 -6.67 -10.48 14.31
C ALA A 127 -5.24 -10.32 13.75
N VAL A 128 -4.28 -10.32 14.68
CA VAL A 128 -2.85 -10.11 14.39
C VAL A 128 -2.09 -11.41 14.19
N ASP A 129 -2.64 -12.54 14.64
CA ASP A 129 -1.98 -13.84 14.54
C ASP A 129 -2.01 -14.37 13.11
N ARG A 130 -0.89 -14.93 12.67
CA ARG A 130 -0.68 -15.40 11.29
C ARG A 130 -1.12 -14.35 10.24
N HIS A 131 -0.99 -13.05 10.49
CA HIS A 131 -1.41 -12.04 9.51
C HIS A 131 -0.62 -12.12 8.19
N PHE A 132 0.62 -12.57 8.23
CA PHE A 132 1.48 -12.76 7.05
C PHE A 132 1.60 -14.24 6.69
N THR A 133 1.49 -14.57 5.40
CA THR A 133 1.75 -15.92 4.89
C THR A 133 2.35 -15.81 3.49
N HIS A 134 3.15 -16.81 3.12
CA HIS A 134 3.70 -16.95 1.78
C HIS A 134 3.33 -18.31 1.19
N TYR A 135 3.28 -18.37 -0.13
CA TYR A 135 2.77 -19.50 -0.89
C TYR A 135 3.66 -19.74 -2.10
N SER A 136 3.78 -21.00 -2.51
CA SER A 136 4.24 -21.34 -3.83
C SER A 136 3.09 -21.22 -4.82
N ILE A 137 3.20 -20.33 -5.81
CA ILE A 137 2.19 -20.19 -6.86
C ILE A 137 1.84 -21.54 -7.52
N PRO A 138 2.81 -22.37 -7.98
CA PRO A 138 2.47 -23.61 -8.67
C PRO A 138 1.88 -24.71 -7.77
N ARG A 139 2.02 -24.64 -6.44
CA ARG A 139 1.57 -25.71 -5.52
C ARG A 139 0.39 -25.31 -4.66
N ASP A 140 0.35 -24.05 -4.25
CA ASP A 140 -0.53 -23.57 -3.19
C ASP A 140 -1.56 -22.56 -3.70
N THR A 141 -1.71 -22.38 -5.02
CA THR A 141 -2.68 -21.44 -5.58
C THR A 141 -3.57 -22.07 -6.64
N GLU A 142 -4.82 -21.63 -6.66
CA GLU A 142 -5.81 -21.96 -7.69
C GLU A 142 -6.33 -20.64 -8.25
N TRP A 143 -6.38 -20.51 -9.57
CA TRP A 143 -6.89 -19.29 -10.20
C TRP A 143 -7.43 -19.56 -11.60
N HIS A 144 -8.29 -18.64 -12.05
CA HIS A 144 -8.81 -18.64 -13.43
C HIS A 144 -8.21 -17.48 -14.23
N ALA A 145 -7.83 -17.76 -15.48
CA ALA A 145 -7.18 -16.77 -16.36
C ALA A 145 -8.03 -15.54 -16.68
N ASP A 146 -9.35 -15.68 -16.55
CA ASP A 146 -10.28 -14.55 -16.71
C ASP A 146 -10.41 -13.66 -15.47
N GLY A 147 -9.67 -13.97 -14.41
CA GLY A 147 -9.65 -13.24 -13.15
C GLY A 147 -10.85 -13.52 -12.24
N SER A 148 -11.68 -14.53 -12.53
CA SER A 148 -12.88 -14.79 -11.73
C SER A 148 -12.62 -15.48 -10.39
N LEU A 149 -11.41 -16.00 -10.19
CA LEU A 149 -11.01 -16.74 -9.02
C LEU A 149 -9.50 -16.58 -8.77
N LEU A 150 -9.16 -16.34 -7.51
CA LEU A 150 -7.83 -16.50 -6.94
C LEU A 150 -7.98 -17.09 -5.53
N ARG A 151 -7.39 -18.26 -5.29
CA ARG A 151 -7.26 -18.88 -3.97
C ARG A 151 -5.80 -19.04 -3.59
N LEU A 152 -5.51 -18.77 -2.32
CA LEU A 152 -4.20 -18.99 -1.70
C LEU A 152 -4.36 -20.02 -0.60
N GLY A 153 -3.97 -21.26 -0.89
CA GLY A 153 -4.17 -22.42 -0.03
C GLY A 153 -5.63 -22.55 0.42
N GLY A 154 -5.83 -22.87 1.70
CA GLY A 154 -7.14 -22.82 2.35
C GLY A 154 -7.44 -21.49 3.06
N ASP A 155 -6.55 -20.51 2.93
CA ASP A 155 -6.54 -19.31 3.77
C ASP A 155 -7.42 -18.19 3.23
N LEU A 156 -7.45 -18.02 1.90
CA LEU A 156 -8.07 -16.88 1.23
C LEU A 156 -8.67 -17.31 -0.12
N GLU A 157 -9.86 -16.81 -0.42
CA GLU A 157 -10.49 -16.81 -1.74
C GLU A 157 -10.93 -15.38 -2.09
N LEU A 158 -10.47 -14.91 -3.25
CA LEU A 158 -11.02 -13.74 -3.94
C LEU A 158 -11.71 -14.22 -5.22
N SER A 159 -13.03 -14.08 -5.30
CA SER A 159 -13.82 -14.61 -6.41
C SER A 159 -14.82 -13.59 -6.96
N GLY A 160 -15.36 -13.86 -8.14
CA GLY A 160 -16.33 -12.98 -8.82
C GLY A 160 -15.69 -12.15 -9.95
N ARG A 161 -16.49 -11.30 -10.58
CA ARG A 161 -16.08 -10.45 -11.70
C ARG A 161 -16.70 -9.09 -11.54
N TYR A 162 -16.03 -8.07 -12.06
CA TYR A 162 -16.59 -6.72 -12.04
C TYR A 162 -18.05 -6.69 -12.52
N PRO A 163 -18.96 -6.02 -11.78
CA PRO A 163 -18.71 -5.22 -10.56
C PRO A 163 -18.79 -5.99 -9.24
N GLU A 164 -19.10 -7.27 -9.23
CA GLU A 164 -19.40 -8.08 -8.04
C GLU A 164 -18.26 -9.06 -7.70
N PHE A 165 -17.69 -8.91 -6.52
CA PHE A 165 -16.66 -9.79 -6.00
C PHE A 165 -17.04 -10.32 -4.62
N ARG A 166 -16.29 -11.33 -4.18
CA ARG A 166 -16.39 -11.88 -2.84
C ARG A 166 -15.00 -12.12 -2.29
N LEU A 167 -14.79 -11.67 -1.06
CA LEU A 167 -13.61 -11.97 -0.28
C LEU A 167 -13.99 -12.94 0.83
N LYS A 168 -13.40 -14.13 0.81
CA LYS A 168 -13.51 -15.10 1.89
C LYS A 168 -12.15 -15.42 2.47
N SER A 169 -12.09 -15.56 3.78
CA SER A 169 -10.93 -16.11 4.46
C SER A 169 -11.37 -16.97 5.63
N ARG A 170 -10.56 -17.98 5.95
CA ARG A 170 -10.68 -18.74 7.19
C ARG A 170 -9.29 -19.08 7.67
N ARG A 171 -8.93 -18.50 8.81
CA ARG A 171 -7.67 -18.66 9.51
C ARG A 171 -7.98 -19.02 10.96
N ASP A 172 -6.99 -19.53 11.69
CA ASP A 172 -7.19 -19.92 13.08
C ASP A 172 -7.67 -18.72 13.91
N GLY A 173 -8.90 -18.80 14.42
CA GLY A 173 -9.51 -17.75 15.22
C GLY A 173 -9.96 -16.49 14.47
N PHE A 174 -9.83 -16.43 13.13
CA PHE A 174 -10.23 -15.28 12.31
C PHE A 174 -10.81 -15.70 10.96
N ALA A 175 -12.02 -15.25 10.62
CA ALA A 175 -12.63 -15.50 9.32
C ALA A 175 -13.34 -14.26 8.79
N VAL A 176 -13.38 -14.14 7.47
CA VAL A 176 -14.01 -13.02 6.76
C VAL A 176 -14.88 -13.59 5.64
N ASP A 177 -16.07 -13.03 5.45
CA ASP A 177 -16.90 -13.29 4.28
C ASP A 177 -17.59 -11.98 3.89
N LEU A 178 -17.07 -11.31 2.87
CA LEU A 178 -17.57 -10.02 2.38
C LEU A 178 -18.00 -10.13 0.93
N ALA A 179 -19.21 -9.66 0.64
CA ALA A 179 -19.62 -9.26 -0.70
C ALA A 179 -19.07 -7.86 -0.98
N LEU A 180 -18.53 -7.67 -2.18
CA LEU A 180 -17.88 -6.44 -2.63
C LEU A 180 -18.53 -6.00 -3.94
N THR A 181 -19.04 -4.78 -4.01
CA THR A 181 -19.67 -4.22 -5.21
C THR A 181 -18.97 -2.92 -5.59
N ALA A 182 -18.23 -2.94 -6.70
CA ALA A 182 -17.53 -1.75 -7.21
C ALA A 182 -18.54 -0.71 -7.72
N THR A 183 -18.34 0.56 -7.40
CA THR A 183 -19.30 1.64 -7.72
C THR A 183 -19.22 2.10 -9.18
N GLY A 184 -18.16 1.71 -9.90
CA GLY A 184 -17.80 2.22 -11.22
C GLY A 184 -16.83 3.40 -11.20
N ASP A 185 -16.57 3.97 -10.02
CA ASP A 185 -15.57 5.01 -9.84
C ASP A 185 -14.16 4.40 -9.76
N VAL A 186 -13.31 4.75 -10.72
CA VAL A 186 -11.93 4.25 -10.83
C VAL A 186 -10.91 5.37 -10.65
N THR A 187 -9.92 5.12 -9.79
CA THR A 187 -8.71 5.92 -9.69
C THR A 187 -7.58 5.18 -10.39
N TRP A 188 -6.93 5.83 -11.34
CA TRP A 188 -5.68 5.35 -11.90
C TRP A 188 -4.52 6.01 -11.17
N PHE A 189 -3.77 5.24 -10.38
CA PHE A 189 -2.51 5.73 -9.81
C PHE A 189 -1.42 5.81 -10.87
N ALA A 190 -1.39 4.80 -11.73
CA ALA A 190 -0.38 4.64 -12.76
C ALA A 190 -0.98 4.01 -14.01
N LYS A 191 -0.63 4.55 -15.18
CA LYS A 191 -1.03 3.97 -16.47
C LYS A 191 0.13 4.02 -17.46
N GLY A 192 0.90 2.95 -17.51
CA GLY A 192 2.08 2.83 -18.36
C GLY A 192 2.23 1.46 -18.99
N ARG A 193 3.20 1.35 -19.90
CA ARG A 193 3.53 0.07 -20.56
C ARG A 193 4.13 -0.95 -19.58
N PHE A 194 4.84 -0.47 -18.57
CA PHE A 194 5.60 -1.29 -17.62
C PHE A 194 4.88 -1.49 -16.29
N TYR A 195 3.95 -0.62 -15.95
CA TYR A 195 3.22 -0.65 -14.71
C TYR A 195 1.84 -0.03 -14.89
N GLU A 196 0.82 -0.72 -14.40
CA GLU A 196 -0.55 -0.23 -14.33
C GLU A 196 -1.06 -0.47 -12.92
N HIS A 197 -1.73 0.53 -12.34
CA HIS A 197 -2.29 0.44 -11.00
C HIS A 197 -3.58 1.22 -10.93
N ILE A 198 -4.65 0.51 -10.61
CA ILE A 198 -5.99 1.04 -10.42
C ILE A 198 -6.54 0.71 -9.04
N ALA A 199 -7.38 1.61 -8.54
CA ALA A 199 -8.21 1.42 -7.37
C ALA A 199 -9.67 1.70 -7.74
N LEU A 200 -10.58 0.86 -7.25
CA LEU A 200 -12.02 1.03 -7.35
C LEU A 200 -12.56 1.43 -5.99
N VAL A 201 -13.44 2.43 -5.97
CA VAL A 201 -14.30 2.64 -4.81
C VAL A 201 -15.32 1.50 -4.80
N THR A 202 -15.41 0.81 -3.68
CA THR A 202 -16.17 -0.44 -3.57
C THR A 202 -17.00 -0.40 -2.30
N ARG A 203 -18.26 -0.81 -2.37
CA ARG A 203 -19.08 -1.05 -1.18
C ARG A 203 -18.89 -2.47 -0.72
N TYR A 204 -18.72 -2.67 0.58
CA TYR A 204 -18.66 -4.01 1.16
C TYR A 204 -19.83 -4.24 2.12
N ARG A 205 -20.23 -5.51 2.23
CA ARG A 205 -21.12 -5.99 3.28
C ARG A 205 -20.81 -7.45 3.58
N GLY A 206 -20.83 -7.83 4.85
CA GLY A 206 -20.67 -9.23 5.23
C GLY A 206 -20.35 -9.40 6.70
N THR A 207 -19.57 -10.43 7.01
CA THR A 207 -19.24 -10.81 8.38
C THR A 207 -17.75 -10.92 8.62
N ILE A 208 -17.34 -10.53 9.82
CA ILE A 208 -16.01 -10.80 10.36
C ILE A 208 -16.20 -11.61 11.64
N GLU A 209 -15.52 -12.74 11.72
CA GLU A 209 -15.49 -13.63 12.89
C GLU A 209 -14.11 -13.55 13.54
N HIS A 210 -14.07 -13.32 14.85
CA HIS A 210 -12.84 -13.35 15.63
C HIS A 210 -13.12 -13.77 17.08
N GLY A 211 -12.30 -14.68 17.62
CA GLY A 211 -12.46 -15.15 19.00
C GLY A 211 -13.83 -15.77 19.29
N GLY A 212 -14.43 -16.46 18.31
CA GLY A 212 -15.77 -17.07 18.42
C GLY A 212 -16.95 -16.08 18.35
N THR A 213 -16.68 -14.79 18.12
CA THR A 213 -17.72 -13.77 17.91
C THR A 213 -17.76 -13.33 16.46
N ALA A 214 -18.95 -13.30 15.86
CA ALA A 214 -19.16 -12.77 14.52
C ALA A 214 -19.88 -11.42 14.57
N ILE A 215 -19.37 -10.45 13.82
CA ILE A 215 -20.00 -9.14 13.63
C ILE A 215 -20.41 -8.96 12.16
N THR A 216 -21.54 -8.29 11.94
CA THR A 216 -21.92 -7.81 10.61
C THR A 216 -21.30 -6.45 10.36
N VAL A 217 -20.71 -6.27 9.19
CA VAL A 217 -20.02 -5.05 8.79
C VAL A 217 -20.45 -4.61 7.40
N SER A 218 -20.42 -3.31 7.15
CA SER A 218 -20.65 -2.71 5.84
C SER A 218 -20.09 -1.31 5.78
N GLY A 219 -19.69 -0.86 4.59
CA GLY A 219 -19.13 0.47 4.39
C GLY A 219 -18.44 0.61 3.03
N LEU A 220 -17.51 1.56 2.94
CA LEU A 220 -16.62 1.69 1.80
C LEU A 220 -15.33 0.89 2.03
N CYS A 221 -14.81 0.31 0.96
CA CYS A 221 -13.47 -0.23 0.90
C CYS A 221 -12.82 0.17 -0.42
N THR A 222 -11.49 0.11 -0.45
CA THR A 222 -10.75 0.22 -1.71
C THR A 222 -10.45 -1.18 -2.22
N TYR A 223 -10.80 -1.47 -3.48
CA TYR A 223 -10.34 -2.65 -4.22
C TYR A 223 -9.24 -2.21 -5.19
N GLU A 224 -8.03 -2.72 -5.04
CA GLU A 224 -6.88 -2.37 -5.86
C GLU A 224 -6.42 -3.53 -6.71
N TYR A 225 -5.94 -3.18 -7.90
CA TYR A 225 -5.22 -4.08 -8.76
C TYR A 225 -4.06 -3.36 -9.41
N ALA A 226 -2.87 -3.91 -9.24
CA ALA A 226 -1.68 -3.47 -9.95
C ALA A 226 -1.02 -4.62 -10.68
N ARG A 227 -0.37 -4.30 -11.80
CA ARG A 227 0.49 -5.24 -12.52
C ARG A 227 1.74 -4.54 -13.02
N GLY A 228 2.87 -5.20 -12.88
CA GLY A 228 4.18 -4.65 -13.17
C GLY A 228 5.07 -5.62 -13.96
N THR A 229 5.84 -5.07 -14.90
CA THR A 229 6.92 -5.82 -15.54
C THR A 229 8.02 -6.07 -14.50
N SER A 230 8.63 -7.24 -14.57
CA SER A 230 9.64 -7.65 -13.60
C SER A 230 10.97 -8.00 -14.31
N PRO A 231 12.13 -7.61 -13.77
CA PRO A 231 13.41 -8.06 -14.31
C PRO A 231 13.54 -9.60 -14.27
N TYR A 232 12.78 -10.26 -13.40
CA TYR A 232 12.79 -11.71 -13.23
C TYR A 232 12.18 -12.48 -14.40
N LEU A 233 11.49 -11.81 -15.32
CA LEU A 233 10.99 -12.40 -16.56
C LEU A 233 12.13 -12.81 -17.52
N LEU A 234 13.29 -12.16 -17.40
CA LEU A 234 14.49 -12.55 -18.14
C LEU A 234 15.22 -13.70 -17.46
N TYR A 235 15.23 -13.67 -16.13
CA TYR A 235 15.91 -14.66 -15.32
C TYR A 235 15.24 -14.79 -13.95
N ASN A 236 14.59 -15.93 -13.70
CA ASN A 236 13.80 -16.19 -12.49
C ASN A 236 14.69 -16.52 -11.29
N ARG A 237 15.56 -15.58 -10.89
CA ARG A 237 16.38 -15.64 -9.67
C ARG A 237 16.43 -14.26 -9.01
N PHE A 238 16.39 -14.24 -7.68
CA PHE A 238 16.44 -13.00 -6.92
C PHE A 238 17.70 -12.18 -7.23
N LEU A 239 17.50 -10.88 -7.42
CA LEU A 239 18.58 -9.94 -7.61
C LEU A 239 19.22 -9.64 -6.24
N PRO A 240 20.56 -9.51 -6.16
CA PRO A 240 21.18 -9.01 -4.94
C PRO A 240 20.64 -7.59 -4.61
N LYS A 241 20.58 -7.24 -3.32
CA LYS A 241 20.02 -5.95 -2.84
C LYS A 241 20.56 -4.71 -3.58
N ALA A 242 21.83 -4.74 -4.00
CA ALA A 242 22.48 -3.68 -4.75
C ALA A 242 21.94 -3.51 -6.19
N ALA A 243 21.42 -4.56 -6.81
CA ALA A 243 20.87 -4.57 -8.17
C ALA A 243 19.36 -4.30 -8.22
N LYS A 244 18.66 -4.38 -7.09
CA LYS A 244 17.22 -4.01 -7.00
C LYS A 244 17.03 -2.50 -7.20
N LEU A 245 15.89 -2.11 -7.78
CA LEU A 245 15.48 -0.72 -7.90
C LEU A 245 15.47 -0.08 -6.50
N PRO A 246 16.17 1.07 -6.30
CA PRO A 246 16.35 1.70 -4.99
C PRO A 246 15.11 2.49 -4.56
N TRP A 247 13.92 1.94 -4.80
CA TRP A 247 12.71 2.44 -4.16
C TRP A 247 12.81 2.08 -2.68
N ASN A 248 13.01 3.09 -1.83
CA ASN A 248 13.36 2.91 -0.42
C ASN A 248 12.21 3.29 0.53
N VAL A 249 11.28 4.16 0.12
CA VAL A 249 10.15 4.58 0.95
C VAL A 249 8.86 4.45 0.19
N PHE A 250 7.86 3.85 0.82
CA PHE A 250 6.49 3.81 0.34
C PHE A 250 5.56 4.05 1.52
N SER A 251 4.61 4.96 1.35
CA SER A 251 3.58 5.25 2.34
C SER A 251 2.28 5.46 1.57
N TYR A 252 1.26 4.68 1.89
CA TYR A 252 -0.05 4.76 1.25
C TYR A 252 -1.15 4.74 2.31
N GLN A 253 -2.17 5.57 2.16
CA GLN A 253 -3.28 5.65 3.11
C GLN A 253 -4.63 5.72 2.43
N VAL A 254 -5.61 5.14 3.09
CA VAL A 254 -7.03 5.22 2.76
C VAL A 254 -7.76 5.82 3.94
N ILE A 255 -8.59 6.83 3.69
CA ILE A 255 -9.49 7.44 4.69
C ILE A 255 -10.89 7.48 4.08
N ASP A 256 -11.86 6.91 4.78
CA ASP A 256 -13.27 7.16 4.50
C ASP A 256 -13.63 8.47 5.21
N LEU A 257 -13.96 9.51 4.42
CA LEU A 257 -14.31 10.82 4.95
C LEU A 257 -15.78 10.87 5.38
N ASP A 258 -16.63 10.10 4.69
CA ASP A 258 -18.05 9.89 4.94
C ASP A 258 -18.51 8.63 4.17
N ALA A 259 -19.82 8.36 4.16
CA ALA A 259 -20.39 7.15 3.55
C ALA A 259 -20.15 7.01 2.04
N ASP A 260 -19.83 8.11 1.33
CA ASP A 260 -19.68 8.15 -0.12
C ASP A 260 -18.39 8.85 -0.59
N THR A 261 -17.53 9.28 0.33
CA THR A 261 -16.30 10.01 0.02
C THR A 261 -15.07 9.34 0.62
N GLN A 262 -14.04 9.14 -0.21
CA GLN A 262 -12.79 8.52 0.17
C GLN A 262 -11.58 9.36 -0.27
N LEU A 263 -10.64 9.54 0.64
CA LEU A 263 -9.36 10.20 0.38
C LEU A 263 -8.23 9.17 0.35
N LEU A 264 -7.38 9.27 -0.66
CA LEU A 264 -6.14 8.50 -0.78
C LEU A 264 -4.94 9.40 -0.70
N LEU A 265 -3.91 8.94 -0.03
CA LEU A 265 -2.67 9.68 0.13
C LEU A 265 -1.51 8.72 -0.16
N ALA A 266 -0.56 9.15 -0.98
CA ALA A 266 0.58 8.32 -1.37
C ALA A 266 1.87 9.13 -1.38
N HIS A 267 2.93 8.56 -0.82
CA HIS A 267 4.28 9.08 -0.85
C HIS A 267 5.28 7.99 -1.25
N ILE A 268 6.17 8.34 -2.18
CA ILE A 268 7.21 7.45 -2.72
C ILE A 268 8.55 8.17 -2.66
N GLN A 269 9.57 7.49 -2.16
CA GLN A 269 10.97 7.90 -2.36
C GLN A 269 11.80 6.83 -3.05
N VAL A 270 12.54 7.28 -4.05
CA VAL A 270 13.52 6.48 -4.79
C VAL A 270 14.89 7.10 -4.56
N ASP A 271 15.82 6.28 -4.06
CA ASP A 271 17.20 6.68 -3.75
C ASP A 271 17.26 7.92 -2.83
N GLY A 272 16.35 8.01 -1.85
CA GLY A 272 16.24 9.12 -0.91
C GLY A 272 15.55 10.39 -1.46
N HIS A 273 15.04 10.35 -2.68
CA HIS A 273 14.40 11.50 -3.33
C HIS A 273 12.90 11.26 -3.49
N SER A 274 12.08 12.25 -3.12
CA SER A 274 10.63 12.16 -3.33
C SER A 274 10.32 12.09 -4.83
N ALA A 275 9.72 10.96 -5.23
CA ALA A 275 9.29 10.72 -6.60
C ALA A 275 7.80 11.04 -6.80
N LEU A 276 7.00 10.83 -5.76
CA LEU A 276 5.58 11.14 -5.74
C LEU A 276 5.17 11.52 -4.31
N THR A 277 4.40 12.59 -4.18
CA THR A 277 3.57 12.88 -3.00
C THR A 277 2.25 13.39 -3.55
N SER A 278 1.15 12.69 -3.28
CA SER A 278 -0.13 12.95 -3.96
C SER A 278 -1.32 12.62 -3.09
N ALA A 279 -2.42 13.32 -3.36
CA ALA A 279 -3.74 13.07 -2.80
C ALA A 279 -4.73 12.76 -3.92
N TYR A 280 -5.66 11.83 -3.69
CA TYR A 280 -6.74 11.51 -4.63
C TYR A 280 -8.06 11.60 -3.87
N LEU A 281 -9.00 12.37 -4.40
CA LEU A 281 -10.34 12.48 -3.85
C LEU A 281 -11.30 11.68 -4.71
N ARG A 282 -12.07 10.83 -4.04
CA ARG A 282 -13.05 9.96 -4.64
C ARG A 282 -14.40 10.22 -3.98
N VAL A 283 -15.40 10.56 -4.79
CA VAL A 283 -16.79 10.79 -4.38
C VAL A 283 -17.64 9.91 -5.28
N VAL A 284 -18.38 8.97 -4.66
CA VAL A 284 -19.14 7.95 -5.37
C VAL A 284 -20.11 8.60 -6.38
N GLY A 285 -20.03 8.13 -7.63
CA GLY A 285 -20.86 8.62 -8.74
C GLY A 285 -20.54 10.03 -9.24
N GLN A 286 -19.50 10.68 -8.70
CA GLN A 286 -19.14 12.05 -9.08
C GLN A 286 -17.71 12.16 -9.62
N CYS A 287 -16.70 11.77 -8.82
CA CYS A 287 -15.32 11.90 -9.23
C CYS A 287 -14.42 10.87 -8.56
N ALA A 288 -13.33 10.48 -9.24
CA ALA A 288 -12.27 9.66 -8.67
C ALA A 288 -10.96 10.04 -9.34
N HIS A 289 -10.27 11.05 -8.80
CA HIS A 289 -9.11 11.64 -9.46
C HIS A 289 -8.06 12.13 -8.48
N ARG A 290 -6.86 12.28 -9.03
CA ARG A 290 -5.74 12.92 -8.35
C ARG A 290 -6.01 14.41 -8.22
N LEU A 291 -5.82 14.97 -7.03
CA LEU A 291 -5.95 16.41 -6.80
C LEU A 291 -4.77 17.16 -7.43
N ASP A 292 -5.08 18.28 -8.10
CA ASP A 292 -4.09 19.27 -8.53
C ASP A 292 -3.72 20.16 -7.33
N ALA A 293 -2.89 19.60 -6.44
CA ALA A 293 -2.59 20.17 -5.14
C ALA A 293 -1.10 20.03 -4.78
N ASP A 294 -0.63 20.97 -3.98
CA ASP A 294 0.63 20.89 -3.25
C ASP A 294 0.42 20.00 -2.01
N VAL A 295 1.03 18.81 -2.03
CA VAL A 295 0.83 17.76 -1.03
C VAL A 295 2.11 17.50 -0.26
N HIS A 296 2.01 17.54 1.07
CA HIS A 296 3.14 17.31 1.98
C HIS A 296 2.82 16.22 2.98
N PHE A 297 3.71 15.24 3.04
CA PHE A 297 3.76 14.20 4.05
C PHE A 297 4.98 14.39 4.96
N ARG A 298 4.77 14.24 6.26
CA ARG A 298 5.85 14.23 7.26
C ARG A 298 5.55 13.25 8.39
N VAL A 299 6.53 12.42 8.74
CA VAL A 299 6.55 11.63 9.97
C VAL A 299 7.11 12.50 11.09
N LEU A 300 6.36 12.67 12.18
CA LEU A 300 6.72 13.55 13.30
C LEU A 300 7.43 12.80 14.42
N SER A 301 6.96 11.59 14.75
CA SER A 301 7.61 10.67 15.68
C SER A 301 7.56 9.24 15.15
N ALA A 302 8.49 8.41 15.62
CA ALA A 302 8.49 6.98 15.36
C ALA A 302 8.17 6.24 16.66
N GLN A 303 7.63 5.03 16.54
CA GLN A 303 7.37 4.15 17.67
C GLN A 303 8.65 3.89 18.47
N ALA A 304 8.49 3.71 19.79
CA ALA A 304 9.60 3.59 20.72
C ALA A 304 10.55 2.41 20.42
N ARG A 305 10.01 1.32 19.87
CA ARG A 305 10.78 0.14 19.45
C ARG A 305 10.64 -0.04 17.93
N PRO A 306 11.74 -0.31 17.20
CA PRO A 306 11.66 -0.75 15.82
C PRO A 306 10.82 -2.02 15.71
N ALA A 307 10.04 -2.13 14.64
CA ALA A 307 9.41 -3.39 14.27
C ALA A 307 10.46 -4.29 13.60
N VAL A 308 10.37 -5.60 13.84
CA VAL A 308 11.28 -6.59 13.28
C VAL A 308 10.50 -7.43 12.27
N ALA A 309 10.96 -7.47 11.03
CA ALA A 309 10.37 -8.28 9.96
C ALA A 309 10.79 -9.76 10.12
N PRO A 310 10.10 -10.72 9.47
CA PRO A 310 10.47 -12.14 9.54
C PRO A 310 11.90 -12.46 9.07
N ASP A 311 12.49 -11.62 8.23
CA ASP A 311 13.89 -11.73 7.80
C ASP A 311 14.90 -11.05 8.73
N GLY A 312 14.44 -10.58 9.90
CA GLY A 312 15.24 -9.91 10.91
C GLY A 312 15.54 -8.45 10.61
N ASN A 313 15.06 -7.89 9.49
CA ASN A 313 15.23 -6.47 9.23
C ASN A 313 14.41 -5.62 10.20
N GLU A 314 15.04 -4.62 10.80
CA GLU A 314 14.36 -3.62 11.62
C GLU A 314 13.79 -2.49 10.78
N MET A 315 12.63 -1.96 11.19
CA MET A 315 12.00 -0.78 10.59
C MET A 315 11.45 0.16 11.67
N ARG A 316 11.76 1.45 11.55
CA ARG A 316 11.13 2.49 12.38
C ARG A 316 9.77 2.84 11.82
N LEU A 317 8.72 2.38 12.50
CA LEU A 317 7.34 2.67 12.15
C LEU A 317 6.90 4.04 12.69
N PRO A 318 6.01 4.77 11.98
CA PRO A 318 5.49 6.02 12.47
C PRO A 318 4.64 5.78 13.72
N GLU A 319 4.75 6.69 14.68
CA GLU A 319 3.80 6.83 15.78
C GLU A 319 2.86 7.99 15.48
N THR A 320 3.42 9.13 15.06
CA THR A 320 2.65 10.29 14.59
C THR A 320 3.14 10.79 13.24
N PHE A 321 2.21 11.26 12.41
CA PHE A 321 2.52 11.82 11.09
C PHE A 321 1.47 12.84 10.65
N THR A 322 1.77 13.56 9.59
CA THR A 322 0.90 14.61 9.07
C THR A 322 0.81 14.58 7.55
N TRP A 323 -0.38 14.96 7.06
CA TRP A 323 -0.59 15.35 5.68
C TRP A 323 -1.11 16.78 5.61
N ARG A 324 -0.63 17.54 4.63
CA ARG A 324 -1.15 18.86 4.27
C ARG A 324 -1.39 18.88 2.77
N VAL A 325 -2.61 19.20 2.37
CA VAL A 325 -3.05 19.27 0.98
C VAL A 325 -3.56 20.68 0.71
N ARG A 326 -2.89 21.42 -0.16
CA ARG A 326 -3.26 22.78 -0.54
C ARG A 326 -3.49 22.87 -2.03
N ASP A 327 -4.56 23.52 -2.46
CA ASP A 327 -4.75 23.77 -3.88
C ASP A 327 -3.75 24.81 -4.43
N ARG A 328 -3.73 24.99 -5.75
CA ARG A 328 -2.89 25.99 -6.42
C ARG A 328 -3.13 27.44 -5.98
N HIS A 329 -4.26 27.72 -5.32
CA HIS A 329 -4.61 29.03 -4.78
C HIS A 329 -4.20 29.19 -3.32
N GLY A 330 -3.55 28.18 -2.74
CA GLY A 330 -3.08 28.16 -1.35
C GLY A 330 -4.18 27.83 -0.34
N ARG A 331 -5.39 27.45 -0.78
CA ARG A 331 -6.47 27.05 0.13
C ARG A 331 -6.16 25.67 0.70
N ASN A 332 -6.30 25.51 2.01
CA ASN A 332 -6.18 24.22 2.68
C ASN A 332 -7.39 23.37 2.30
N LEU A 333 -7.16 22.32 1.50
CA LEU A 333 -8.18 21.32 1.21
C LEU A 333 -8.26 20.30 2.36
N PHE A 334 -7.09 19.83 2.82
CA PHE A 334 -6.99 18.90 3.94
C PHE A 334 -5.79 19.21 4.83
N ALA A 335 -6.01 19.13 6.14
CA ALA A 335 -4.98 19.02 7.16
C ALA A 335 -5.28 17.78 8.00
N ILE A 336 -4.33 16.86 8.07
CA ILE A 336 -4.49 15.59 8.77
C ILE A 336 -3.32 15.45 9.74
N ASP A 337 -3.63 15.35 11.01
CA ASP A 337 -2.73 15.05 12.11
C ASP A 337 -3.10 13.68 12.65
N ALA A 338 -2.20 12.71 12.45
CA ALA A 338 -2.49 11.29 12.63
C ALA A 338 -1.63 10.66 13.71
N THR A 339 -2.25 9.76 14.47
CA THR A 339 -1.62 8.93 15.51
C THR A 339 -1.96 7.47 15.25
N VAL A 340 -0.93 6.66 15.02
CA VAL A 340 -1.07 5.20 14.88
C VAL A 340 -1.47 4.63 16.24
N ASP A 341 -2.66 4.03 16.30
CA ASP A 341 -3.28 3.53 17.54
C ASP A 341 -3.61 2.03 17.47
N THR A 342 -3.12 1.32 16.44
CA THR A 342 -3.27 -0.13 16.29
C THR A 342 -1.92 -0.83 16.16
N PRO A 343 -1.86 -2.16 16.38
CA PRO A 343 -0.74 -2.96 15.92
C PRO A 343 -0.52 -2.77 14.41
N MET A 344 0.75 -2.80 14.00
CA MET A 344 1.16 -2.76 12.59
C MET A 344 1.56 -4.18 12.17
N LEU A 345 0.95 -4.69 11.11
CA LEU A 345 1.08 -6.05 10.61
C LEU A 345 2.07 -6.08 9.43
N PHE A 346 3.05 -6.97 9.46
CA PHE A 346 4.02 -7.08 8.37
C PHE A 346 3.37 -7.70 7.11
N GLY A 347 3.79 -7.29 5.91
CA GLY A 347 3.57 -8.09 4.70
C GLY A 347 3.12 -7.35 3.44
N ILE A 348 3.03 -6.02 3.47
CA ILE A 348 2.97 -5.23 2.23
C ILE A 348 4.39 -5.11 1.66
N GLY A 349 4.80 -6.12 0.92
CA GLY A 349 6.20 -6.27 0.54
C GLY A 349 7.09 -6.40 1.78
N THR A 350 8.07 -5.50 1.91
CA THR A 350 9.00 -5.46 3.05
C THR A 350 8.56 -4.56 4.20
N GLY A 351 7.33 -4.03 4.17
CA GLY A 351 6.82 -3.16 5.22
C GLY A 351 5.54 -3.64 5.87
N TYR A 352 4.82 -2.68 6.46
CA TYR A 352 3.75 -2.94 7.41
C TYR A 352 2.46 -2.22 7.03
N VAL A 353 1.35 -2.80 7.47
CA VAL A 353 0.00 -2.24 7.33
C VAL A 353 -0.62 -2.01 8.71
N GLY A 354 -1.51 -1.05 8.86
CA GLY A 354 -2.20 -0.82 10.12
C GLY A 354 -3.28 0.25 10.04
N GLY A 355 -3.77 0.65 11.21
CA GLY A 355 -4.77 1.69 11.38
C GLY A 355 -4.25 2.85 12.23
N TYR A 356 -4.89 4.00 12.06
CA TYR A 356 -4.61 5.20 12.84
C TYR A 356 -5.89 6.00 13.07
N ARG A 357 -5.84 6.89 14.05
CA ARG A 357 -6.79 7.99 14.21
C ARG A 357 -6.21 9.27 13.65
N TRP A 358 -7.08 10.13 13.15
CA TRP A 358 -6.69 11.46 12.71
C TRP A 358 -7.69 12.53 13.10
N GLU A 359 -7.17 13.73 13.28
CA GLU A 359 -7.90 14.97 13.48
C GLU A 359 -7.32 16.04 12.54
N GLY A 360 -8.07 17.11 12.29
CA GLY A 360 -7.61 18.25 11.52
C GLY A 360 -8.74 18.95 10.80
N GLU A 361 -8.57 19.19 9.50
CA GLU A 361 -9.47 20.03 8.71
C GLU A 361 -9.78 19.45 7.32
N ARG A 362 -11.02 19.65 6.86
CA ARG A 362 -11.48 19.49 5.47
C ARG A 362 -12.11 20.81 5.03
N ASP A 363 -11.58 21.44 3.99
CA ASP A 363 -12.04 22.74 3.48
C ASP A 363 -12.16 23.82 4.59
N GLY A 364 -11.19 23.84 5.50
CA GLY A 364 -11.14 24.77 6.64
C GLY A 364 -12.13 24.48 7.77
N ARG A 365 -12.83 23.33 7.75
CA ARG A 365 -13.73 22.90 8.82
C ARG A 365 -13.11 21.75 9.61
N PRO A 366 -13.28 21.70 10.95
CA PRO A 366 -12.83 20.58 11.75
C PRO A 366 -13.37 19.25 11.22
N ALA A 367 -12.48 18.26 11.12
CA ALA A 367 -12.80 16.90 10.70
C ALA A 367 -11.88 15.91 11.42
N GLY A 368 -12.30 14.65 11.47
CA GLY A 368 -11.51 13.58 12.06
C GLY A 368 -12.14 12.22 11.80
N GLY A 369 -11.41 11.17 12.11
CA GLY A 369 -11.87 9.80 11.88
C GLY A 369 -10.74 8.79 12.00
N ARG A 370 -10.91 7.67 11.30
CA ARG A 370 -9.90 6.61 11.19
C ARG A 370 -9.31 6.57 9.78
N GLY A 371 -8.14 5.97 9.69
CA GLY A 371 -7.49 5.70 8.41
C GLY A 371 -6.71 4.39 8.44
N TYR A 372 -6.53 3.83 7.25
CA TYR A 372 -5.64 2.72 6.98
C TYR A 372 -4.29 3.23 6.47
N ILE A 373 -3.19 2.58 6.85
CA ILE A 373 -1.83 2.90 6.42
C ILE A 373 -1.09 1.66 5.94
N GLU A 374 -0.41 1.78 4.81
CA GLU A 374 0.73 0.96 4.39
C GLU A 374 2.00 1.80 4.54
N TYR A 375 3.06 1.22 5.11
CA TYR A 375 4.30 1.94 5.40
C TYR A 375 5.53 1.04 5.24
N VAL A 376 6.48 1.51 4.43
CA VAL A 376 7.76 0.87 4.18
C VAL A 376 8.86 1.94 4.25
N ASP A 377 9.87 1.74 5.09
CA ASP A 377 11.10 2.55 5.13
C ASP A 377 12.34 1.64 5.13
N ARG A 378 13.02 1.58 3.99
CA ARG A 378 14.24 0.79 3.73
C ARG A 378 15.47 1.66 3.50
N ARG A 379 15.48 2.87 4.07
CA ARG A 379 16.64 3.79 3.96
C ARG A 379 17.84 3.36 4.83
N SER A 380 17.63 2.47 5.80
CA SER A 380 18.66 1.90 6.68
C SER A 380 19.48 0.77 6.07
#